data_AF-A0A962AB46-F1
#
_entry.id   AF-A0A962AB46-F1
#
_cell.length_a   1.000
_cell.length_b   1.000
_cell.length_c   1.000
_cell.angle_alpha   90.00
_cell.angle_beta   90.00
_cell.angle_gamma   90.00
#
_symmetry.space_group_name_H-M   'P 1'
#
loop_
_entity.id
_entity.type
_entity.pdbx_description
1 polymer ?
#
loop_
_entity_poly.entity_id
_entity_poly.type
_entity_poly.pdbx_seq_one_letter_code
_entity_poly.pdbx_strand_id
1 'polypeptide(L)'
;MTKIAFVVIAHQNPKNVARLARLLVGGDSVVAIHYDANSDAAEFAELQLELGDIASRILWPKRERVAWGEWSIVQATLNALEAIAALKDKPDFVHLLSGSDYPIRPIADFRDYLSRHADKEFIECVDMAADNWVKGGLGHERYEYRHWFNWKAHPDLFDKSWRLQQKFGLKRQFPAEFRPHLGSQWWTLSWAAIEDVLAASHNPRIKAFFKSVWIPDEMFIQSIVGTTRAGSTLASNLTLYQFTRMGVPAVYCNDHARYLARQPFFFARKISPWADRLRDELDEYVSGKRDVVEFPDRMMGARTTEYDEFVERNRRPPPGVRLLGYDNDHWRGDLAYQERPIVAIFGASHRELRAVAELLNKHTGIVCHGALFDPNRIEFAGDAKTCAGYNTEDVALRDDKRTNFLHDIASEVPPPPSWDFSCPGRRTGTFAIGCSGASSPEI
;
A
#
# COMPACT_ATOMS: atom_id res chain seq x y z
N MET A 1 18.07 32.88 0.30
CA MET A 1 17.06 31.89 -0.12
C MET A 1 17.48 30.54 0.43
N THR A 2 16.53 29.73 0.89
CA THR A 2 16.80 28.38 1.41
C THR A 2 17.34 27.47 0.31
N LYS A 3 18.50 26.86 0.56
CA LYS A 3 19.17 25.91 -0.34
C LYS A 3 18.68 24.51 -0.02
N ILE A 4 18.32 23.76 -1.05
CA ILE A 4 17.77 22.42 -0.91
C ILE A 4 18.63 21.47 -1.73
N ALA A 5 19.05 20.37 -1.10
CA ALA A 5 19.54 19.21 -1.84
C ALA A 5 18.45 18.15 -1.91
N PHE A 6 18.33 17.48 -3.06
CA PHE A 6 17.40 16.37 -3.23
C PHE A 6 18.18 15.06 -3.33
N VAL A 7 17.68 14.02 -2.68
CA VAL A 7 18.16 12.65 -2.88
C VAL A 7 17.10 11.89 -3.66
N VAL A 8 17.49 11.30 -4.79
CA VAL A 8 16.60 10.46 -5.61
C VAL A 8 17.14 9.04 -5.63
N ILE A 9 16.40 8.10 -5.05
CA ILE A 9 16.69 6.65 -5.10
C ILE A 9 15.86 6.01 -6.21
N ALA A 10 16.51 5.54 -7.28
CA ALA A 10 15.85 4.98 -8.46
C ALA A 10 16.44 3.63 -8.87
N HIS A 11 15.65 2.80 -9.56
CA HIS A 11 16.08 1.50 -10.06
C HIS A 11 15.57 1.18 -11.48
N GLN A 12 14.84 2.11 -12.11
CA GLN A 12 14.22 1.91 -13.42
C GLN A 12 13.77 3.24 -14.03
N ASN A 13 13.45 3.22 -15.33
CA ASN A 13 12.88 4.33 -16.10
C ASN A 13 13.76 5.60 -16.09
N PRO A 14 14.96 5.55 -16.71
CA PRO A 14 15.92 6.66 -16.70
C PRO A 14 15.32 7.97 -17.20
N LYS A 15 14.47 7.94 -18.23
CA LYS A 15 13.77 9.13 -18.76
C LYS A 15 12.91 9.85 -17.72
N ASN A 16 12.18 9.11 -16.90
CA ASN A 16 11.34 9.68 -15.84
C ASN A 16 12.19 10.24 -14.70
N VAL A 17 13.30 9.58 -14.37
CA VAL A 17 14.27 10.08 -13.38
C VAL A 17 14.93 11.36 -13.88
N ALA A 18 15.32 11.43 -15.15
CA ALA A 18 15.90 12.63 -15.76
C ALA A 18 14.90 13.80 -15.75
N ARG A 19 13.65 13.54 -16.15
CA ARG A 19 12.56 14.53 -16.10
C ARG A 19 12.34 15.07 -14.68
N LEU A 20 12.29 14.19 -13.67
CA LEU A 20 12.21 14.60 -12.26
C LEU A 20 13.42 15.46 -11.86
N ALA A 21 14.64 15.01 -12.13
CA ALA A 21 15.86 15.74 -11.77
C ALA A 21 15.87 17.16 -12.36
N ARG A 22 15.42 17.34 -13.60
CA ARG A 22 15.33 18.65 -14.27
C ARG A 22 14.38 19.61 -13.55
N LEU A 23 13.28 19.12 -12.99
CA LEU A 23 12.37 19.95 -12.18
C LEU A 23 13.01 20.35 -10.84
N LEU A 24 13.76 19.43 -10.23
CA LEU A 24 14.34 19.62 -8.90
C LEU A 24 15.55 20.55 -8.88
N VAL A 25 16.35 20.60 -9.95
CA VAL A 25 17.53 21.49 -10.04
C VAL A 25 17.17 22.97 -10.18
N GLY A 26 15.89 23.35 -10.20
CA GLY A 26 15.46 24.75 -10.26
C GLY A 26 16.01 25.60 -9.09
N GLY A 27 16.55 26.78 -9.41
CA GLY A 27 17.23 27.66 -8.44
C GLY A 27 18.67 27.23 -8.19
N ASP A 28 19.06 27.16 -6.91
CA ASP A 28 20.41 26.73 -6.48
C ASP A 28 20.47 25.29 -5.96
N SER A 29 19.43 24.50 -6.24
CA SER A 29 19.33 23.13 -5.77
C SER A 29 20.33 22.20 -6.45
N VAL A 30 20.69 21.13 -5.76
CA VAL A 30 21.48 20.02 -6.29
C VAL A 30 20.72 18.71 -6.10
N VAL A 31 20.96 17.72 -6.96
CA VAL A 31 20.27 16.44 -6.90
C VAL A 31 21.30 15.31 -6.87
N ALA A 32 21.32 14.55 -5.77
CA ALA A 32 22.07 13.32 -5.65
C ALA A 32 21.22 12.14 -6.13
N ILE A 33 21.62 11.49 -7.23
CA ILE A 33 20.85 10.42 -7.85
C ILE A 33 21.56 9.09 -7.62
N HIS A 34 21.00 8.29 -6.72
CA HIS A 34 21.39 6.88 -6.61
C HIS A 34 20.55 6.06 -7.60
N TYR A 35 21.22 5.48 -8.59
CA TYR A 35 20.63 4.50 -9.49
C TYR A 35 21.11 3.10 -9.12
N ASP A 36 20.19 2.21 -8.76
CA ASP A 36 20.47 0.88 -8.20
C ASP A 36 21.51 0.10 -9.01
N ALA A 37 22.48 -0.52 -8.33
CA ALA A 37 23.50 -1.36 -8.96
C ALA A 37 22.95 -2.67 -9.54
N ASN A 38 21.70 -3.04 -9.22
CA ASN A 38 20.98 -4.14 -9.86
C ASN A 38 20.36 -3.75 -11.22
N SER A 39 20.21 -2.46 -11.49
CA SER A 39 19.66 -1.97 -12.77
C SER A 39 20.68 -2.09 -13.90
N ASP A 40 20.18 -2.14 -15.13
CA ASP A 40 21.01 -2.22 -16.34
C ASP A 40 22.02 -1.06 -16.39
N ALA A 41 23.26 -1.39 -16.70
CA ALA A 41 24.33 -0.42 -16.89
C ALA A 41 24.06 0.51 -18.08
N ALA A 42 23.37 0.02 -19.12
CA ALA A 42 22.98 0.82 -20.27
C ALA A 42 21.96 1.90 -19.90
N GLU A 43 20.93 1.56 -19.09
CA GLU A 43 19.96 2.54 -18.58
C GLU A 43 20.64 3.61 -17.70
N PHE A 44 21.60 3.20 -16.87
CA PHE A 44 22.35 4.15 -16.05
C PHE A 44 23.19 5.11 -16.91
N ALA A 45 23.86 4.59 -17.95
CA ALA A 45 24.62 5.40 -18.89
C ALA A 45 23.71 6.36 -19.69
N GLU A 46 22.53 5.91 -20.11
CA GLU A 46 21.51 6.75 -20.76
C GLU A 46 21.08 7.89 -19.84
N LEU A 47 20.80 7.60 -18.57
CA LEU A 47 20.44 8.63 -17.58
C LEU A 47 21.56 9.67 -17.41
N GLN A 48 22.82 9.24 -17.34
CA GLN A 48 23.96 10.16 -17.23
C GLN A 48 24.11 11.04 -18.47
N LEU A 49 23.91 10.47 -19.67
CA LEU A 49 23.94 11.21 -20.94
C LEU A 49 22.81 12.23 -21.00
N GLU A 50 21.58 11.81 -20.65
CA GLU A 50 20.37 12.64 -20.67
C GLU A 50 20.46 13.85 -19.73
N LEU A 51 21.26 13.76 -18.66
CA LEU A 51 21.48 14.84 -17.70
C LEU A 51 22.83 15.57 -17.90
N GLY A 52 23.54 15.29 -19.00
CA GLY A 52 24.89 15.81 -19.25
C GLY A 52 24.96 17.34 -19.31
N ASP A 53 23.90 18.00 -19.78
CA ASP A 53 23.78 19.46 -19.85
C ASP A 53 23.65 20.14 -18.48
N ILE A 54 23.13 19.42 -17.48
CA ILE A 54 23.00 19.91 -16.09
C ILE A 54 23.91 19.17 -15.09
N ALA A 55 24.94 18.49 -15.59
CA ALA A 55 25.81 17.62 -14.79
C ALA A 55 26.47 18.33 -13.58
N SER A 56 26.68 19.65 -13.64
CA SER A 56 27.22 20.45 -12.52
C SER A 56 26.29 20.53 -11.30
N ARG A 57 24.99 20.24 -11.47
CA ARG A 57 23.98 20.21 -10.41
C ARG A 57 23.60 18.79 -10.00
N ILE A 58 24.18 17.76 -10.64
CA ILE A 58 23.88 16.35 -10.39
C ILE A 58 25.06 15.69 -9.68
N LEU A 59 24.78 14.98 -8.59
CA LEU A 59 25.75 14.18 -7.87
C LEU A 59 25.48 12.71 -8.11
N TRP A 60 26.54 11.96 -8.44
CA TRP A 60 26.48 10.51 -8.66
C TRP A 60 27.11 9.78 -7.48
N PRO A 61 26.35 9.49 -6.41
CA PRO A 61 26.85 8.73 -5.27
C PRO A 61 27.24 7.30 -5.66
N LYS A 62 28.01 6.66 -4.79
CA LYS A 62 28.33 5.24 -4.93
C LYS A 62 27.05 4.41 -5.03
N ARG A 63 26.92 3.65 -6.12
CA ARG A 63 25.80 2.73 -6.34
C ARG A 63 25.86 1.55 -5.36
N GLU A 64 24.69 1.08 -4.96
CA GLU A 64 24.48 -0.05 -4.06
C GLU A 64 23.43 -0.95 -4.68
N ARG A 65 23.56 -2.27 -4.47
CA ARG A 65 22.56 -3.25 -4.91
C ARG A 65 21.43 -3.26 -3.89
N VAL A 66 20.33 -2.61 -4.22
CA VAL A 66 19.24 -2.40 -3.26
C VAL A 66 18.32 -3.62 -3.23
N ALA A 67 18.00 -4.06 -2.03
CA ALA A 67 17.02 -5.09 -1.75
C ALA A 67 15.95 -4.52 -0.81
N TRP A 68 14.69 -4.85 -1.07
CA TRP A 68 13.59 -4.35 -0.28
C TRP A 68 13.65 -4.90 1.15
N GLY A 69 13.44 -4.03 2.14
CA GLY A 69 13.39 -4.38 3.56
C GLY A 69 14.75 -4.63 4.21
N GLU A 70 15.85 -4.33 3.52
CA GLU A 70 17.22 -4.55 3.98
C GLU A 70 17.99 -3.24 4.18
N TRP A 71 19.18 -3.33 4.81
CA TRP A 71 20.07 -2.18 5.00
C TRP A 71 20.55 -1.52 3.71
N SER A 72 20.54 -2.22 2.57
CA SER A 72 21.06 -1.71 1.30
C SER A 72 20.35 -0.44 0.84
N ILE A 73 19.05 -0.25 1.12
CA ILE A 73 18.33 0.99 0.80
C ILE A 73 18.76 2.17 1.70
N VAL A 74 19.07 1.89 2.97
CA VAL A 74 19.64 2.88 3.89
C VAL A 74 21.06 3.23 3.46
N GLN A 75 21.86 2.24 3.06
CA GLN A 75 23.21 2.48 2.54
C GLN A 75 23.20 3.31 1.25
N ALA A 76 22.26 3.06 0.34
CA ALA A 76 22.05 3.88 -0.85
C ALA A 76 21.76 5.34 -0.50
N THR A 77 20.87 5.55 0.47
CA THR A 77 20.52 6.88 0.99
C THR A 77 21.74 7.56 1.63
N LEU A 78 22.47 6.86 2.49
CA LEU A 78 23.70 7.35 3.13
C LEU A 78 24.76 7.73 2.09
N ASN A 79 24.97 6.93 1.05
CA ASN A 79 25.93 7.26 -0.01
C ASN A 79 25.55 8.57 -0.74
N ALA A 80 24.26 8.83 -0.92
CA ALA A 80 23.77 10.10 -1.47
C ALA A 80 24.00 11.28 -0.51
N LEU A 81 23.75 11.08 0.78
CA LEU A 81 24.03 12.08 1.82
C LEU A 81 25.52 12.41 1.93
N GLU A 82 26.39 11.42 1.83
CA GLU A 82 27.86 11.61 1.78
C GLU A 82 28.30 12.42 0.55
N ALA A 83 27.68 12.18 -0.61
CA ALA A 83 27.96 12.97 -1.81
C ALA A 83 27.55 14.44 -1.61
N ILE A 84 26.42 14.70 -0.94
CA ILE A 84 26.00 16.06 -0.56
C ILE A 84 26.95 16.65 0.50
N ALA A 85 27.41 15.84 1.46
CA ALA A 85 28.37 16.25 2.48
C ALA A 85 29.73 16.63 1.90
N ALA A 86 30.10 16.15 0.71
CA ALA A 86 31.33 16.54 0.03
C ALA A 86 31.26 17.94 -0.61
N LEU A 87 30.08 18.56 -0.72
CA LEU A 87 29.93 19.92 -1.26
C LEU A 87 30.60 20.96 -0.35
N LYS A 88 31.21 21.99 -0.93
CA LYS A 88 31.77 23.11 -0.15
C LYS A 88 30.67 23.90 0.57
N ASP A 89 29.58 24.14 -0.14
CA ASP A 89 28.42 24.89 0.34
C ASP A 89 27.33 23.89 0.73
N LYS A 90 26.96 23.87 2.01
CA LYS A 90 25.96 22.92 2.53
C LYS A 90 24.55 23.42 2.21
N PRO A 91 23.61 22.52 1.89
CA PRO A 91 22.21 22.91 1.80
C PRO A 91 21.69 23.26 3.20
N ASP A 92 20.57 23.97 3.27
CA ASP A 92 19.84 24.16 4.53
C ASP A 92 18.97 22.93 4.83
N PHE A 93 18.40 22.33 3.78
CA PHE A 93 17.54 21.15 3.86
C PHE A 93 17.92 20.08 2.83
N VAL A 94 17.63 18.82 3.19
CA VAL A 94 17.69 17.68 2.28
C VAL A 94 16.32 17.03 2.20
N HIS A 95 15.84 16.75 0.99
CA HIS A 95 14.57 16.07 0.74
C HIS A 95 14.78 14.73 0.04
N LEU A 96 14.21 13.66 0.59
CA LEU A 96 14.33 12.30 0.06
C LEU A 96 13.14 11.95 -0.85
N LEU A 97 13.46 11.47 -2.05
CA LEU A 97 12.54 11.02 -3.08
C LEU A 97 13.00 9.68 -3.67
N SER A 98 12.08 8.99 -4.30
CA SER A 98 12.36 7.90 -5.24
C SER A 98 12.15 8.35 -6.68
N GLY A 99 12.63 7.53 -7.63
CA GLY A 99 12.33 7.73 -9.05
C GLY A 99 10.86 7.58 -9.45
N SER A 100 9.96 7.23 -8.53
CA SER A 100 8.50 7.18 -8.78
C SER A 100 7.71 8.25 -8.02
N ASP A 101 8.40 9.16 -7.34
CA ASP A 101 7.79 10.33 -6.73
C ASP A 101 7.80 11.49 -7.71
N TYR A 102 6.90 12.46 -7.52
CA TYR A 102 6.83 13.62 -8.39
C TYR A 102 6.34 14.85 -7.64
N PRO A 103 6.85 16.05 -7.95
CA PRO A 103 6.29 17.29 -7.42
C PRO A 103 4.87 17.49 -7.94
N ILE A 104 3.99 17.93 -7.06
CA ILE A 104 2.59 18.28 -7.37
C ILE A 104 2.32 19.78 -7.17
N ARG A 105 3.38 20.53 -6.84
CA ARG A 105 3.40 21.99 -6.63
C ARG A 105 4.73 22.57 -7.11
N PRO A 106 4.80 23.87 -7.39
CA PRO A 106 6.05 24.56 -7.68
C PRO A 106 7.12 24.31 -6.62
N ILE A 107 8.36 24.07 -7.06
CA ILE A 107 9.52 23.91 -6.16
C ILE A 107 9.85 25.23 -5.43
N ALA A 108 9.47 26.37 -6.00
CA ALA A 108 9.56 27.67 -5.33
C ALA A 108 8.71 27.70 -4.05
N ASP A 109 7.45 27.27 -4.12
CA ASP A 109 6.55 27.20 -2.95
C ASP A 109 7.10 26.28 -1.87
N PHE A 110 7.68 25.14 -2.27
CA PHE A 110 8.34 24.21 -1.34
C PHE A 110 9.50 24.90 -0.61
N ARG A 111 10.32 25.64 -1.33
CA ARG A 111 11.44 26.42 -0.76
C ARG A 111 10.96 27.51 0.18
N ASP A 112 9.94 28.26 -0.21
CA ASP A 112 9.39 29.34 0.60
C ASP A 112 8.74 28.78 1.87
N TYR A 113 8.09 27.62 1.78
CA TYR A 113 7.59 26.90 2.95
C TYR A 113 8.73 26.48 3.89
N LEU A 114 9.77 25.81 3.41
CA LEU A 114 10.91 25.44 4.26
C LEU A 114 11.60 26.65 4.90
N SER A 115 11.69 27.78 4.17
CA SER A 115 12.30 29.00 4.70
C SER A 115 11.56 29.58 5.91
N ARG A 116 10.24 29.41 5.96
CA ARG A 116 9.36 29.87 7.05
C ARG A 116 9.30 28.89 8.23
N HIS A 117 9.79 27.67 8.04
CA HIS A 117 9.77 26.58 9.03
C HIS A 117 11.17 25.97 9.21
N ALA A 118 12.20 26.84 9.25
CA ALA A 118 13.60 26.46 9.30
C ALA A 118 14.00 25.68 10.57
N ASP A 119 13.16 25.73 11.61
CA ASP A 119 13.33 25.08 12.91
C ASP A 119 12.68 23.68 13.00
N LYS A 120 12.11 23.18 11.90
CA LYS A 120 11.34 21.94 11.86
C LYS A 120 12.03 20.84 11.10
N GLU A 121 11.78 19.61 11.55
CA GLU A 121 12.13 18.38 10.84
C GLU A 121 10.85 17.74 10.32
N PHE A 122 10.72 17.54 9.01
CA PHE A 122 9.53 16.98 8.39
C PHE A 122 9.72 15.48 8.18
N ILE A 123 9.46 14.71 9.23
CA ILE A 123 9.64 13.26 9.25
C ILE A 123 8.55 12.62 10.10
N GLU A 124 7.97 11.54 9.62
CA GLU A 124 7.10 10.71 10.45
C GLU A 124 7.98 9.93 11.43
N CYS A 125 7.76 10.18 12.71
CA CYS A 125 8.62 9.69 13.77
C CYS A 125 7.78 9.36 15.00
N VAL A 126 7.32 8.11 15.07
CA VAL A 126 6.45 7.61 16.12
C VAL A 126 7.28 6.83 17.12
N ASP A 127 7.27 7.29 18.37
CA ASP A 127 7.97 6.62 19.47
C ASP A 127 7.26 5.29 19.77
N MET A 128 7.99 4.19 19.58
CA MET A 128 7.48 2.85 19.79
C MET A 128 7.16 2.54 21.26
N ALA A 129 7.68 3.31 22.22
CA ALA A 129 7.31 3.17 23.62
C ALA A 129 5.94 3.80 23.94
N ALA A 130 5.50 4.78 23.14
CA ALA A 130 4.27 5.54 23.39
C ALA A 130 3.08 5.07 22.54
N ASP A 131 3.30 4.53 21.35
CA ASP A 131 2.23 4.16 20.41
C ASP A 131 2.52 2.85 19.66
N ASN A 132 1.48 2.02 19.53
CA ASN A 132 1.49 0.84 18.66
C ASN A 132 1.12 1.26 17.23
N TRP A 133 2.04 1.98 16.57
CA TRP A 133 1.88 2.46 15.19
C TRP A 133 1.57 1.34 14.17
N VAL A 134 2.10 0.14 14.42
CA VAL A 134 1.92 -1.02 13.53
C VAL A 134 0.55 -1.66 13.79
N LYS A 135 -0.43 -1.37 12.93
CA LYS A 135 -1.79 -1.95 12.97
C LYS A 135 -1.87 -3.43 12.52
N GLY A 136 -0.74 -4.03 12.16
CA GLY A 136 -0.59 -5.45 11.79
C GLY A 136 0.84 -5.76 11.31
N GLY A 137 1.36 -6.94 11.65
CA GLY A 137 2.74 -7.35 11.34
C GLY A 137 3.73 -7.14 12.49
N LEU A 138 5.04 -7.28 12.21
CA LEU A 138 6.09 -7.12 13.23
C LEU A 138 6.27 -5.64 13.58
N GLY A 139 6.18 -5.33 14.88
CA GLY A 139 6.46 -4.01 15.43
C GLY A 139 7.81 -4.00 16.12
N HIS A 140 7.83 -4.27 17.42
CA HIS A 140 9.05 -4.37 18.22
C HIS A 140 9.99 -5.48 17.70
N GLU A 141 9.42 -6.54 17.13
CA GLU A 141 10.15 -7.66 16.58
C GLU A 141 11.03 -7.28 15.38
N ARG A 142 10.78 -6.13 14.72
CA ARG A 142 11.64 -5.58 13.65
C ARG A 142 13.09 -5.42 14.11
N TYR A 143 13.29 -5.04 15.37
CA TYR A 143 14.61 -4.73 15.92
C TYR A 143 15.02 -5.61 17.10
N GLU A 144 14.07 -6.17 17.86
CA GLU A 144 14.37 -7.11 18.95
C GLU A 144 15.00 -8.41 18.43
N TYR A 145 14.72 -8.79 17.19
CA TYR A 145 15.27 -9.96 16.52
C TYR A 145 16.17 -9.57 15.34
N ARG A 146 16.96 -10.55 14.87
CA ARG A 146 17.88 -10.38 13.74
C ARG A 146 17.25 -11.01 12.49
N HIS A 147 17.07 -10.18 11.47
CA HIS A 147 16.46 -10.56 10.20
C HIS A 147 17.54 -10.70 9.14
N TRP A 148 18.18 -11.87 9.08
CA TRP A 148 19.30 -12.14 8.16
C TRP A 148 18.88 -12.56 6.74
N PHE A 149 17.65 -13.03 6.59
CA PHE A 149 17.13 -13.51 5.32
C PHE A 149 16.20 -12.45 4.73
N ASN A 150 16.24 -12.26 3.41
CA ASN A 150 15.28 -11.38 2.76
C ASN A 150 13.89 -12.04 2.75
N TRP A 151 12.86 -11.34 3.23
CA TRP A 151 11.49 -11.88 3.26
C TRP A 151 10.92 -12.15 1.85
N LYS A 152 11.22 -11.32 0.84
CA LYS A 152 10.75 -11.54 -0.53
C LYS A 152 11.46 -12.71 -1.22
N ALA A 153 12.76 -12.88 -0.97
CA ALA A 153 13.52 -13.95 -1.61
C ALA A 153 13.34 -15.31 -0.90
N HIS A 154 13.27 -15.32 0.43
CA HIS A 154 13.25 -16.53 1.24
C HIS A 154 12.28 -16.42 2.43
N PRO A 155 10.96 -16.31 2.19
CA PRO A 155 9.97 -16.11 3.25
C PRO A 155 9.99 -17.23 4.31
N ASP A 156 10.15 -18.49 3.90
CA ASP A 156 10.23 -19.63 4.83
C ASP A 156 11.44 -19.55 5.76
N LEU A 157 12.60 -19.11 5.26
CA LEU A 157 13.82 -18.99 6.08
C LEU A 157 13.74 -17.79 7.02
N PHE A 158 13.13 -16.69 6.55
CA PHE A 158 12.80 -15.55 7.40
C PHE A 158 11.97 -15.98 8.60
N ASP A 159 10.84 -16.66 8.35
CA ASP A 159 9.91 -17.10 9.40
C ASP A 159 10.55 -18.15 10.32
N LYS A 160 11.25 -19.15 9.77
CA LYS A 160 11.94 -20.18 10.58
C LYS A 160 13.01 -19.57 11.47
N SER A 161 13.82 -18.65 10.94
CA SER A 161 14.87 -17.95 11.70
C SER A 161 14.28 -17.11 12.83
N TRP A 162 13.19 -16.38 12.55
CA TRP A 162 12.51 -15.58 13.55
C TRP A 162 11.90 -16.44 14.66
N ARG A 163 11.16 -17.51 14.32
CA ARG A 163 10.58 -18.45 15.29
C ARG A 163 11.64 -19.14 16.14
N LEU A 164 12.80 -19.45 15.57
CA LEU A 164 13.92 -20.05 16.31
C LEU A 164 14.47 -19.07 17.35
N GLN A 165 14.65 -17.80 16.98
CA GLN A 165 15.09 -16.76 17.91
C GLN A 165 14.07 -16.52 19.04
N GLN A 166 12.77 -16.58 18.73
CA GLN A 166 11.70 -16.51 19.74
C GLN A 166 11.79 -17.70 20.71
N LYS A 167 11.91 -18.92 20.19
CA LYS A 167 12.01 -20.14 21.00
C LYS A 167 13.18 -20.11 21.99
N PHE A 168 14.30 -19.51 21.59
CA PHE A 168 15.49 -19.38 22.42
C PHE A 168 15.60 -18.04 23.18
N GLY A 169 14.59 -17.17 23.11
CA GLY A 169 14.60 -15.89 23.81
C GLY A 169 15.74 -14.94 23.38
N LEU A 170 16.20 -15.01 22.13
CA LEU A 170 17.39 -14.28 21.62
C LEU A 170 17.12 -12.80 21.32
N LYS A 171 16.28 -12.14 22.14
CA LYS A 171 16.00 -10.72 22.03
C LYS A 171 17.28 -9.90 22.25
N ARG A 172 17.45 -8.85 21.46
CA ARG A 172 18.51 -7.85 21.67
C ARG A 172 17.91 -6.52 22.09
N GLN A 173 18.67 -5.76 22.87
CA GLN A 173 18.32 -4.39 23.21
C GLN A 173 18.63 -3.46 22.04
N PHE A 174 17.82 -2.42 21.92
CA PHE A 174 18.10 -1.30 21.03
C PHE A 174 19.36 -0.53 21.51
N PRO A 175 20.14 0.11 20.62
CA PRO A 175 21.27 0.93 21.04
C PRO A 175 20.83 1.98 22.07
N ALA A 176 21.51 2.03 23.22
CA ALA A 176 21.10 2.84 24.37
C ALA A 176 21.18 4.36 24.10
N GLU A 177 21.95 4.75 23.09
CA GLU A 177 22.12 6.11 22.62
C GLU A 177 20.88 6.66 21.91
N PHE A 178 19.96 5.79 21.46
CA PHE A 178 18.78 6.16 20.68
C PHE A 178 17.51 5.52 21.22
N ARG A 179 16.37 6.13 20.89
CA ARG A 179 15.05 5.54 21.12
C ARG A 179 14.48 4.98 19.82
N PRO A 180 13.82 3.80 19.85
CA PRO A 180 13.22 3.22 18.67
C PRO A 180 12.04 4.07 18.20
N HIS A 181 12.18 4.65 17.01
CA HIS A 181 11.09 5.34 16.33
C HIS A 181 10.81 4.69 14.97
N LEU A 182 9.55 4.72 14.56
CA LEU A 182 9.10 4.26 13.24
C LEU A 182 8.40 5.37 12.46
N GLY A 183 8.38 5.24 11.14
CA GLY A 183 7.54 6.07 10.28
C GLY A 183 7.83 5.81 8.80
N SER A 184 7.27 6.63 7.92
CA SER A 184 7.55 6.50 6.49
C SER A 184 9.01 6.74 6.15
N GLN A 185 9.48 6.11 5.07
CA GLN A 185 10.81 6.35 4.49
C GLN A 185 11.05 7.81 4.08
N TRP A 186 10.01 8.56 3.71
CA TRP A 186 10.16 9.92 3.14
C TRP A 186 10.23 11.00 4.21
N TRP A 187 11.10 11.97 4.00
CA TRP A 187 11.34 13.08 4.92
C TRP A 187 11.92 14.30 4.21
N THR A 188 11.82 15.45 4.88
CA THR A 188 12.64 16.65 4.62
C THR A 188 13.32 17.03 5.92
N LEU A 189 14.65 17.00 5.94
CA LEU A 189 15.44 17.20 7.15
C LEU A 189 16.40 18.38 6.99
N SER A 190 16.61 19.12 8.06
CA SER A 190 17.65 20.15 8.10
C SER A 190 19.03 19.51 7.92
N TRP A 191 20.00 20.28 7.43
CA TRP A 191 21.37 19.80 7.33
C TRP A 191 21.95 19.34 8.66
N ALA A 192 21.60 20.02 9.76
CA ALA A 192 22.04 19.64 11.10
C ALA A 192 21.52 18.25 11.51
N ALA A 193 20.27 17.90 11.16
CA ALA A 193 19.74 16.55 11.39
C ALA A 193 20.45 15.51 10.50
N ILE A 194 20.81 15.86 9.26
CA ILE A 194 21.60 14.99 8.38
C ILE A 194 22.99 14.73 8.95
N GLU A 195 23.64 15.72 9.56
CA GLU A 195 24.94 15.54 10.22
C GLU A 195 24.87 14.52 11.36
N ASP A 196 23.81 14.54 12.18
CA ASP A 196 23.60 13.53 13.22
C ASP A 196 23.44 12.12 12.62
N VAL A 197 22.68 12.01 11.53
CA VAL A 197 22.46 10.74 10.81
C VAL A 197 23.77 10.20 10.25
N LEU A 198 24.58 11.04 9.62
CA LEU A 198 25.89 10.66 9.10
C LEU A 198 26.83 10.23 10.24
N ALA A 199 26.91 11.00 11.32
CA ALA A 199 27.73 10.68 12.49
C ALA A 199 27.35 9.32 13.12
N ALA A 200 26.05 9.07 13.28
CA ALA A 200 25.55 7.77 13.76
C ALA A 200 25.88 6.62 12.79
N SER A 201 25.81 6.87 11.48
CA SER A 201 26.11 5.87 10.45
C SER A 201 27.59 5.45 10.40
N HIS A 202 28.49 6.34 10.82
CA HIS A 202 29.92 6.08 10.90
C HIS A 202 30.29 5.20 12.09
N ASN A 203 29.42 5.11 13.12
CA ASN A 203 29.62 4.20 14.23
C ASN A 203 29.38 2.74 13.78
N PRO A 204 30.42 1.87 13.78
CA PRO A 204 30.30 0.50 13.28
C PRO A 204 29.29 -0.34 14.06
N ARG A 205 29.11 -0.07 15.36
CA ARG A 205 28.15 -0.78 16.23
C ARG A 205 26.72 -0.48 15.82
N ILE A 206 26.41 0.80 15.60
CA ILE A 206 25.07 1.24 15.17
C ILE A 206 24.77 0.66 13.78
N LYS A 207 25.71 0.78 12.84
CA LYS A 207 25.58 0.20 11.50
C LYS A 207 25.36 -1.32 11.55
N ALA A 208 26.11 -2.05 12.38
CA ALA A 208 25.95 -3.50 12.52
C ALA A 208 24.58 -3.89 13.11
N PHE A 209 24.03 -3.07 14.02
CA PHE A 209 22.70 -3.28 14.57
C PHE A 209 21.63 -3.20 13.47
N PHE A 210 21.58 -2.07 12.75
CA PHE A 210 20.55 -1.83 11.72
C PHE A 210 20.70 -2.70 10.47
N LYS A 211 21.88 -3.27 10.22
CA LYS A 211 22.09 -4.28 9.17
C LYS A 211 21.20 -5.52 9.27
N SER A 212 20.68 -5.81 10.45
CA SER A 212 19.83 -6.98 10.73
C SER A 212 18.45 -6.58 11.26
N VAL A 213 18.07 -5.31 11.12
CA VAL A 213 16.71 -4.82 11.38
C VAL A 213 15.86 -5.07 10.14
N TRP A 214 14.60 -5.47 10.33
CA TRP A 214 13.64 -5.59 9.23
C TRP A 214 13.06 -4.21 8.87
N ILE A 215 13.14 -3.83 7.60
CA ILE A 215 12.71 -2.51 7.07
C ILE A 215 13.43 -1.36 7.82
N PRO A 216 14.78 -1.31 7.76
CA PRO A 216 15.56 -0.32 8.51
C PRO A 216 15.39 1.11 7.97
N ASP A 217 14.91 1.29 6.74
CA ASP A 217 14.61 2.59 6.13
C ASP A 217 13.41 3.32 6.77
N GLU A 218 12.55 2.58 7.47
CA GLU A 218 11.44 3.13 8.27
C GLU A 218 11.81 3.32 9.74
N MET A 219 13.07 3.07 10.12
CA MET A 219 13.49 3.08 11.53
C MET A 219 14.80 3.82 11.82
N PHE A 220 15.82 3.67 10.97
CA PHE A 220 17.18 4.14 11.24
C PHE A 220 17.22 5.67 11.40
N ILE A 221 16.74 6.40 10.40
CA ILE A 221 16.77 7.86 10.38
C ILE A 221 15.82 8.41 11.44
N GLN A 222 14.63 7.82 11.55
CA GLN A 222 13.59 8.17 12.52
C GLN A 222 14.13 8.06 13.94
N SER A 223 14.80 6.97 14.28
CA SER A 223 15.34 6.74 15.63
C SER A 223 16.45 7.73 15.99
N ILE A 224 17.29 8.11 15.02
CA ILE A 224 18.34 9.11 15.23
C ILE A 224 17.70 10.49 15.41
N VAL A 225 16.92 10.95 14.43
CA VAL A 225 16.31 12.28 14.43
C VAL A 225 15.35 12.46 15.61
N GLY A 226 14.49 11.47 15.88
CA GLY A 226 13.57 11.50 17.02
C GLY A 226 14.28 11.58 18.37
N THR A 227 15.53 11.10 18.46
CA THR A 227 16.33 11.22 19.69
C THR A 227 17.12 12.52 19.74
N THR A 228 17.89 12.85 18.69
CA THR A 228 18.82 13.99 18.70
C THR A 228 18.11 15.32 18.49
N ARG A 229 16.94 15.31 17.85
CA ARG A 229 16.11 16.47 17.55
C ARG A 229 14.78 16.46 18.30
N ALA A 230 14.70 15.75 19.43
CA ALA A 230 13.51 15.71 20.29
C ALA A 230 13.00 17.10 20.75
N GLY A 231 13.89 18.12 20.77
CA GLY A 231 13.54 19.51 21.06
C GLY A 231 13.11 20.35 19.84
N SER A 232 13.22 19.81 18.62
CA SER A 232 12.69 20.43 17.41
C SER A 232 11.21 20.08 17.22
N THR A 233 10.47 20.90 16.48
CA THR A 233 9.08 20.56 16.14
C THR A 233 9.10 19.51 15.02
N LEU A 234 8.92 18.24 15.38
CA LEU A 234 8.70 17.17 14.40
C LEU A 234 7.35 17.41 13.72
N ALA A 235 7.39 17.62 12.40
CA ALA A 235 6.23 17.93 11.58
C ALA A 235 5.88 16.78 10.64
N SER A 236 4.64 16.77 10.18
CA SER A 236 4.17 15.79 9.20
C SER A 236 5.00 15.83 7.91
N ASN A 237 5.20 14.65 7.32
CA ASN A 237 5.90 14.49 6.07
C ASN A 237 5.22 15.28 4.94
N LEU A 238 6.02 15.83 4.02
CA LEU A 238 5.59 16.69 2.91
C LEU A 238 5.35 15.95 1.59
N THR A 239 5.57 14.63 1.60
CA THR A 239 5.28 13.72 0.48
C THR A 239 4.01 12.92 0.76
N LEU A 240 3.00 13.10 -0.10
CA LEU A 240 1.78 12.30 -0.05
C LEU A 240 2.10 10.86 -0.43
N TYR A 241 1.84 9.92 0.47
CA TYR A 241 1.80 8.50 0.15
C TYR A 241 0.52 7.89 0.71
N GLN A 242 -0.05 6.92 -0.01
CA GLN A 242 -1.29 6.26 0.38
C GLN A 242 -1.15 4.76 0.17
N PHE A 243 -1.90 4.00 0.95
CA PHE A 243 -2.01 2.56 0.80
C PHE A 243 -3.44 2.23 0.40
N THR A 244 -3.57 1.29 -0.53
CA THR A 244 -4.84 0.67 -0.84
C THR A 244 -5.31 -0.19 0.34
N ARG A 245 -6.55 -0.67 0.27
CA ARG A 245 -7.11 -1.57 1.30
C ARG A 245 -6.34 -2.88 1.45
N MET A 246 -5.58 -3.29 0.44
CA MET A 246 -4.73 -4.49 0.48
C MET A 246 -3.37 -4.23 1.16
N GLY A 247 -3.14 -3.03 1.71
CA GLY A 247 -1.87 -2.67 2.33
C GLY A 247 -0.73 -2.45 1.33
N VAL A 248 -1.02 -2.34 0.04
CA VAL A 248 -0.03 -2.01 -1.00
C VAL A 248 -0.10 -0.53 -1.36
N PRO A 249 1.02 0.14 -1.69
CA PRO A 249 1.02 1.55 -2.05
C PRO A 249 0.07 1.85 -3.23
N ALA A 250 -0.71 2.92 -3.12
CA ALA A 250 -1.54 3.43 -4.20
C ALA A 250 -0.66 3.95 -5.35
N VAL A 251 -1.06 3.65 -6.58
CA VAL A 251 -0.36 4.08 -7.80
C VAL A 251 -1.26 5.03 -8.58
N TYR A 252 -0.80 6.25 -8.79
CA TYR A 252 -1.52 7.30 -9.51
C TYR A 252 -1.27 7.20 -11.01
N CYS A 253 -2.36 7.34 -11.77
CA CYS A 253 -2.45 7.18 -13.22
C CYS A 253 -2.90 8.48 -13.91
N ASN A 254 -3.00 8.46 -15.25
CA ASN A 254 -3.27 9.62 -16.11
C ASN A 254 -4.50 10.47 -15.79
N ASP A 255 -5.41 10.02 -14.93
CA ASP A 255 -6.65 10.67 -14.51
C ASP A 255 -6.56 11.31 -13.10
N HIS A 256 -5.42 11.19 -12.41
CA HIS A 256 -5.29 11.62 -11.01
C HIS A 256 -4.77 13.06 -10.81
N ALA A 257 -4.47 13.82 -11.88
CA ALA A 257 -3.84 15.14 -11.77
C ALA A 257 -4.64 16.11 -10.89
N ARG A 258 -5.96 16.21 -11.11
CA ARG A 258 -6.85 17.08 -10.32
C ARG A 258 -6.98 16.65 -8.86
N TYR A 259 -6.88 15.35 -8.59
CA TYR A 259 -6.90 14.85 -7.22
C TYR A 259 -5.60 15.27 -6.50
N LEU A 260 -4.44 15.00 -7.11
CA LEU A 260 -3.14 15.33 -6.54
C LEU A 260 -2.96 16.84 -6.31
N ALA A 261 -3.35 17.68 -7.27
CA ALA A 261 -3.26 19.14 -7.15
C ALA A 261 -4.10 19.74 -6.01
N ARG A 262 -5.09 18.99 -5.50
CA ARG A 262 -5.95 19.38 -4.35
C ARG A 262 -5.47 18.81 -3.02
N GLN A 263 -4.31 18.16 -2.97
CA GLN A 263 -3.75 17.66 -1.72
C GLN A 263 -2.78 18.70 -1.10
N PRO A 264 -2.75 18.84 0.23
CA PRO A 264 -1.85 19.77 0.93
C PRO A 264 -0.45 19.16 1.11
N PHE A 265 0.15 18.70 0.02
CA PHE A 265 1.49 18.13 -0.03
C PHE A 265 2.27 18.77 -1.19
N PHE A 266 3.60 18.70 -1.14
CA PHE A 266 4.47 19.20 -2.23
C PHE A 266 4.82 18.11 -3.23
N PHE A 267 4.89 16.86 -2.78
CA PHE A 267 5.23 15.70 -3.59
C PHE A 267 4.18 14.60 -3.43
N ALA A 268 4.09 13.70 -4.40
CA ALA A 268 3.21 12.53 -4.32
C ALA A 268 3.92 11.23 -4.74
N ARG A 269 3.53 10.16 -4.06
CA ARG A 269 3.95 8.77 -4.26
C ARG A 269 2.73 7.84 -4.34
N LYS A 270 2.61 6.94 -5.31
CA LYS A 270 3.57 6.57 -6.36
C LYS A 270 3.00 6.91 -7.74
N ILE A 271 3.75 7.58 -8.59
CA ILE A 271 3.33 7.81 -9.98
C ILE A 271 3.64 6.58 -10.84
N SER A 272 2.66 6.09 -11.58
CA SER A 272 2.85 4.96 -12.51
C SER A 272 3.93 5.30 -13.55
N PRO A 273 4.83 4.38 -13.91
CA PRO A 273 5.85 4.62 -14.95
C PRO A 273 5.23 5.05 -16.29
N TRP A 274 4.02 4.59 -16.60
CA TRP A 274 3.31 4.85 -17.87
C TRP A 274 2.33 6.03 -17.81
N ALA A 275 2.32 6.78 -16.71
CA ALA A 275 1.41 7.91 -16.55
C ALA A 275 2.00 9.21 -17.14
N ASP A 276 2.30 9.21 -18.44
CA ASP A 276 2.92 10.36 -19.11
C ASP A 276 2.01 11.59 -19.11
N ARG A 277 0.71 11.42 -19.39
CA ARG A 277 -0.26 12.51 -19.31
C ARG A 277 -0.34 13.10 -17.91
N LEU A 278 -0.28 12.27 -16.87
CA LEU A 278 -0.25 12.77 -15.50
C LEU A 278 0.99 13.66 -15.28
N ARG A 279 2.18 13.21 -15.70
CA ARG A 279 3.41 14.02 -15.55
C ARG A 279 3.32 15.32 -16.35
N ASP A 280 2.79 15.29 -17.57
CA ASP A 280 2.59 16.49 -18.38
C ASP A 280 1.69 17.51 -17.68
N GLU A 281 0.57 17.05 -17.10
CA GLU A 281 -0.31 17.91 -16.32
C GLU A 281 0.34 18.41 -15.02
N LEU A 282 1.09 17.57 -14.32
CA LEU A 282 1.83 17.97 -13.12
C LEU A 282 2.91 19.01 -13.43
N ASP A 283 3.60 18.90 -14.56
CA ASP A 283 4.58 19.90 -15.01
C ASP A 283 3.93 21.26 -15.24
N GLU A 284 2.69 21.31 -15.70
CA GLU A 284 1.94 22.57 -15.82
C GLU A 284 1.66 23.21 -14.45
N TYR A 285 1.34 22.42 -13.42
CA TYR A 285 1.20 22.94 -12.05
C TYR A 285 2.55 23.38 -11.47
N VAL A 286 3.61 22.57 -11.66
CA VAL A 286 4.95 22.85 -11.12
C VAL A 286 5.58 24.09 -11.77
N SER A 287 5.32 24.33 -13.05
CA SER A 287 5.78 25.51 -13.79
C SER A 287 4.90 26.76 -13.58
N GLY A 288 3.80 26.66 -12.85
CA GLY A 288 2.86 27.76 -12.63
C GLY A 288 1.98 28.10 -13.84
N LYS A 289 1.90 27.22 -14.85
CA LYS A 289 0.95 27.38 -15.97
C LYS A 289 -0.49 27.09 -15.54
N ARG A 290 -0.66 26.25 -14.51
CA ARG A 290 -1.94 26.00 -13.84
C ARG A 290 -1.83 26.37 -12.37
N ASP A 291 -2.89 26.97 -11.86
CA ASP A 291 -3.00 27.30 -10.45
C ASP A 291 -3.14 26.04 -9.60
N VAL A 292 -2.41 26.00 -8.48
CA VAL A 292 -2.58 25.00 -7.43
C VAL A 292 -3.49 25.54 -6.34
N VAL A 293 -4.23 24.66 -5.66
CA VAL A 293 -5.01 25.08 -4.49
C VAL A 293 -4.05 25.50 -3.38
N GLU A 294 -4.16 26.74 -2.91
CA GLU A 294 -3.40 27.21 -1.76
C GLU A 294 -3.92 26.62 -0.45
N PHE A 295 -3.01 26.25 0.44
CA PHE A 295 -3.33 25.73 1.76
C PHE A 295 -2.64 26.58 2.84
N PRO A 296 -3.31 26.84 3.97
CA PRO A 296 -2.63 27.39 5.14
C PRO A 296 -1.48 26.46 5.57
N ASP A 297 -0.35 27.02 6.00
CA ASP A 297 0.83 26.24 6.41
C ASP A 297 0.53 25.08 7.36
N ARG A 298 -0.37 25.30 8.34
CA ARG A 298 -0.77 24.28 9.32
C ARG A 298 -1.42 23.03 8.71
N MET A 299 -1.91 23.11 7.48
CA MET A 299 -2.52 21.99 6.76
C MET A 299 -1.49 21.22 5.92
N MET A 300 -0.31 21.79 5.65
CA MET A 300 0.69 21.11 4.84
C MET A 300 1.18 19.84 5.54
N GLY A 301 1.17 18.73 4.81
CA GLY A 301 1.46 17.40 5.33
C GLY A 301 0.27 16.68 5.98
N ALA A 302 -0.89 17.33 6.12
CA ALA A 302 -2.09 16.70 6.68
C ALA A 302 -2.94 16.01 5.60
N ARG A 303 -3.30 14.74 5.79
CA ARG A 303 -4.14 14.03 4.80
C ARG A 303 -5.57 14.59 4.78
N THR A 304 -6.12 14.74 3.58
CA THR A 304 -7.55 15.05 3.39
C THR A 304 -8.39 13.78 3.56
N THR A 305 -9.69 13.95 3.83
CA THR A 305 -10.65 12.83 3.89
C THR A 305 -11.11 12.36 2.50
N GLU A 306 -10.72 13.03 1.41
CA GLU A 306 -11.23 12.77 0.06
C GLU A 306 -10.98 11.32 -0.38
N TYR A 307 -9.80 10.77 -0.09
CA TYR A 307 -9.50 9.37 -0.42
C TYR A 307 -10.32 8.39 0.41
N ASP A 308 -10.42 8.64 1.72
CA ASP A 308 -11.17 7.77 2.62
C ASP A 308 -12.66 7.79 2.28
N GLU A 309 -13.21 8.96 1.98
CA GLU A 309 -14.59 9.13 1.49
C GLU A 309 -14.81 8.44 0.13
N PHE A 310 -13.85 8.55 -0.80
CA PHE A 310 -13.89 7.82 -2.06
C PHE A 310 -13.91 6.31 -1.81
N VAL A 311 -13.04 5.82 -0.94
CA VAL A 311 -12.99 4.40 -0.56
C VAL A 311 -14.32 3.99 0.06
N GLU A 312 -14.87 4.71 1.05
CA GLU A 312 -16.16 4.39 1.66
C GLU A 312 -17.32 4.42 0.65
N ARG A 313 -17.33 5.38 -0.26
CA ARG A 313 -18.38 5.49 -1.30
C ARG A 313 -18.32 4.35 -2.31
N ASN A 314 -17.13 3.86 -2.63
CA ASN A 314 -16.92 2.77 -3.58
C ASN A 314 -16.73 1.40 -2.90
N ARG A 315 -16.80 1.34 -1.56
CA ARG A 315 -16.71 0.10 -0.76
C ARG A 315 -17.96 -0.76 -0.87
N ARG A 316 -19.10 -0.14 -1.18
CA ARG A 316 -20.36 -0.85 -1.38
C ARG A 316 -20.75 -0.64 -2.83
N PRO A 317 -20.95 -1.70 -3.62
CA PRO A 317 -21.66 -1.53 -4.87
C PRO A 317 -23.04 -0.91 -4.60
N PRO A 318 -23.65 -0.26 -5.59
CA PRO A 318 -25.08 0.05 -5.53
C PRO A 318 -25.87 -1.20 -5.11
N PRO A 319 -26.95 -1.08 -4.33
CA PRO A 319 -27.84 -2.20 -4.05
C PRO A 319 -28.16 -2.98 -5.34
N GLY A 320 -27.97 -4.31 -5.30
CA GLY A 320 -28.24 -5.21 -6.43
C GLY A 320 -27.10 -5.38 -7.44
N VAL A 321 -25.95 -4.72 -7.26
CA VAL A 321 -24.77 -4.89 -8.13
C VAL A 321 -23.73 -5.76 -7.41
N ARG A 322 -23.39 -6.92 -7.96
CA ARG A 322 -22.33 -7.79 -7.42
C ARG A 322 -20.96 -7.25 -7.82
N LEU A 323 -20.02 -7.19 -6.88
CA LEU A 323 -18.63 -6.80 -7.12
C LEU A 323 -17.75 -8.06 -7.13
N LEU A 324 -17.39 -8.53 -8.33
CA LEU A 324 -16.50 -9.70 -8.50
C LEU A 324 -15.09 -9.37 -8.00
N GLY A 325 -14.55 -10.22 -7.12
CA GLY A 325 -13.18 -10.09 -6.59
C GLY A 325 -13.06 -9.31 -5.27
N TYR A 326 -14.17 -8.95 -4.63
CA TYR A 326 -14.17 -8.32 -3.31
C TYR A 326 -14.31 -9.37 -2.21
N ASP A 327 -13.29 -9.53 -1.37
CA ASP A 327 -13.33 -10.45 -0.24
C ASP A 327 -13.06 -9.65 1.04
N ASN A 328 -14.13 -9.24 1.71
CA ASN A 328 -14.04 -8.44 2.94
C ASN A 328 -14.30 -9.25 4.20
N ASP A 329 -14.93 -10.42 4.07
CA ASP A 329 -15.41 -11.20 5.20
C ASP A 329 -15.77 -12.61 4.72
N HIS A 330 -15.08 -13.61 5.26
CA HIS A 330 -15.33 -15.03 4.98
C HIS A 330 -16.73 -15.47 5.42
N TRP A 331 -17.36 -14.74 6.36
CA TRP A 331 -18.71 -15.04 6.84
C TRP A 331 -19.81 -14.38 6.02
N ARG A 332 -19.59 -13.16 5.52
CA ARG A 332 -20.62 -12.41 4.77
C ARG A 332 -20.47 -12.53 3.26
N GLY A 333 -19.23 -12.53 2.74
CA GLY A 333 -18.90 -12.65 1.31
C GLY A 333 -19.88 -11.91 0.37
N ASP A 334 -20.24 -12.58 -0.73
CA ASP A 334 -21.24 -12.05 -1.66
C ASP A 334 -22.68 -12.15 -1.15
N LEU A 335 -22.97 -12.87 -0.07
CA LEU A 335 -24.34 -12.93 0.51
C LEU A 335 -24.83 -11.56 0.98
N ALA A 336 -23.91 -10.64 1.30
CA ALA A 336 -24.25 -9.26 1.62
C ALA A 336 -24.96 -8.52 0.47
N TYR A 337 -24.84 -9.01 -0.77
CA TYR A 337 -25.50 -8.46 -1.96
C TYR A 337 -26.82 -9.14 -2.29
N GLN A 338 -27.23 -10.16 -1.52
CA GLN A 338 -28.45 -10.88 -1.80
C GLN A 338 -29.67 -10.04 -1.44
N GLU A 339 -30.44 -9.63 -2.45
CA GLU A 339 -31.69 -8.89 -2.28
C GLU A 339 -32.90 -9.82 -2.06
N ARG A 340 -32.76 -11.12 -2.37
CA ARG A 340 -33.83 -12.10 -2.25
C ARG A 340 -33.81 -12.81 -0.89
N PRO A 341 -34.97 -13.09 -0.30
CA PRO A 341 -35.03 -13.86 0.93
C PRO A 341 -34.52 -15.30 0.68
N ILE A 342 -33.49 -15.66 1.44
CA ILE A 342 -32.98 -17.02 1.55
C ILE A 342 -33.46 -17.57 2.90
N VAL A 343 -34.01 -18.77 2.87
CA VAL A 343 -34.38 -19.58 4.02
C VAL A 343 -33.41 -20.75 4.08
N ALA A 344 -32.78 -20.98 5.23
CA ALA A 344 -31.99 -22.18 5.47
C ALA A 344 -32.83 -23.21 6.24
N ILE A 345 -32.85 -24.43 5.72
CA ILE A 345 -33.50 -25.62 6.26
C ILE A 345 -32.41 -26.58 6.72
N PHE A 346 -32.37 -26.85 8.01
CA PHE A 346 -31.46 -27.83 8.58
C PHE A 346 -32.22 -29.13 8.80
N GLY A 347 -31.70 -30.23 8.26
CA GLY A 347 -32.32 -31.55 8.36
C GLY A 347 -31.39 -32.56 9.03
N ALA A 348 -31.97 -33.58 9.68
CA ALA A 348 -31.21 -34.64 10.33
C ALA A 348 -30.63 -35.66 9.32
N SER A 349 -31.11 -35.66 8.06
CA SER A 349 -30.59 -36.54 7.00
C SER A 349 -30.81 -35.98 5.59
N HIS A 350 -30.03 -36.48 4.62
CA HIS A 350 -30.22 -36.16 3.19
C HIS A 350 -31.62 -36.53 2.69
N ARG A 351 -32.16 -37.65 3.18
CA ARG A 351 -33.49 -38.13 2.79
C ARG A 351 -34.58 -37.16 3.23
N GLU A 352 -34.44 -36.60 4.43
CA GLU A 352 -35.36 -35.59 4.96
C GLU A 352 -35.28 -34.29 4.16
N LEU A 353 -34.06 -33.79 3.90
CA LEU A 353 -33.86 -32.59 3.09
C LEU A 353 -34.42 -32.75 1.67
N ARG A 354 -34.24 -33.93 1.05
CA ARG A 354 -34.81 -34.22 -0.27
C ARG A 354 -36.33 -34.23 -0.25
N ALA A 355 -36.95 -34.86 0.76
CA ALA A 355 -38.40 -34.88 0.90
C ALA A 355 -38.99 -33.47 1.12
N VAL A 356 -38.31 -32.64 1.92
CA VAL A 356 -38.70 -31.23 2.12
C VAL A 356 -38.55 -30.44 0.82
N ALA A 357 -37.44 -30.62 0.09
CA ALA A 357 -37.23 -29.98 -1.19
C ALA A 357 -38.28 -30.38 -2.23
N GLU A 358 -38.60 -31.67 -2.35
CA GLU A 358 -39.66 -32.18 -3.24
C GLU A 358 -41.04 -31.60 -2.89
N LEU A 359 -41.33 -31.39 -1.61
CA LEU A 359 -42.59 -30.81 -1.18
C LEU A 359 -42.66 -29.30 -1.46
N LEU A 360 -41.59 -28.57 -1.17
CA LEU A 360 -41.52 -27.12 -1.37
C LEU A 360 -41.50 -26.74 -2.85
N ASN A 361 -40.82 -27.52 -3.69
CA ASN A 361 -40.77 -27.28 -5.15
C ASN A 361 -42.12 -27.49 -5.85
N LYS A 362 -43.16 -28.01 -5.17
CA LYS A 362 -44.54 -28.07 -5.72
C LYS A 362 -45.22 -26.70 -5.72
N HIS A 363 -44.70 -25.74 -4.96
CA HIS A 363 -45.27 -24.39 -4.86
C HIS A 363 -44.60 -23.45 -5.87
N THR A 364 -45.42 -22.68 -6.59
CA THR A 364 -44.93 -21.68 -7.54
C THR A 364 -44.18 -20.56 -6.80
N GLY A 365 -43.01 -20.18 -7.33
CA GLY A 365 -42.17 -19.13 -6.74
C GLY A 365 -41.23 -19.60 -5.62
N ILE A 366 -41.13 -20.91 -5.37
CA ILE A 366 -40.14 -21.50 -4.46
C ILE A 366 -39.20 -22.39 -5.27
N VAL A 367 -37.90 -22.20 -5.07
CA VAL A 367 -36.86 -23.13 -5.51
C VAL A 367 -36.14 -23.62 -4.26
N CYS A 368 -36.32 -24.90 -3.96
CA CYS A 368 -35.66 -25.57 -2.85
C CYS A 368 -34.64 -26.56 -3.40
N HIS A 369 -33.37 -26.29 -3.15
CA HIS A 369 -32.30 -27.23 -3.48
C HIS A 369 -32.22 -28.34 -2.41
N GLY A 370 -31.55 -29.44 -2.74
CA GLY A 370 -31.29 -30.53 -1.80
C GLY A 370 -30.15 -30.19 -0.84
N ALA A 371 -29.33 -31.18 -0.50
CA ALA A 371 -28.11 -30.96 0.27
C ALA A 371 -27.03 -30.25 -0.58
N LEU A 372 -27.05 -28.91 -0.60
CA LEU A 372 -26.06 -28.10 -1.32
C LEU A 372 -24.63 -28.27 -0.78
N PHE A 373 -24.51 -28.52 0.53
CA PHE A 373 -23.23 -28.68 1.24
C PHE A 373 -22.90 -30.14 1.59
N ASP A 374 -23.42 -31.11 0.83
CA ASP A 374 -22.98 -32.50 0.99
C ASP A 374 -21.46 -32.61 0.74
N PRO A 375 -20.70 -33.38 1.55
CA PRO A 375 -19.25 -33.48 1.38
C PRO A 375 -18.79 -34.07 0.03
N ASN A 376 -19.66 -34.78 -0.68
CA ASN A 376 -19.31 -35.54 -1.89
C ASN A 376 -20.00 -35.00 -3.15
N ARG A 377 -21.07 -34.21 -3.02
CA ARG A 377 -21.81 -33.67 -4.18
C ARG A 377 -22.57 -32.39 -3.85
N ILE A 378 -23.12 -31.76 -4.88
CA ILE A 378 -24.06 -30.65 -4.76
C ILE A 378 -25.41 -31.12 -5.29
N GLU A 379 -26.46 -31.00 -4.47
CA GLU A 379 -27.80 -31.44 -4.87
C GLU A 379 -28.69 -30.25 -5.28
N PHE A 380 -28.92 -30.08 -6.58
CA PHE A 380 -29.78 -29.02 -7.10
C PHE A 380 -31.26 -29.43 -7.14
N ALA A 381 -32.15 -28.42 -7.20
CA ALA A 381 -33.58 -28.63 -7.31
C ALA A 381 -33.93 -29.39 -8.61
N GLY A 382 -34.95 -30.26 -8.56
CA GLY A 382 -35.45 -31.00 -9.72
C GLY A 382 -34.44 -31.96 -10.36
N ASP A 383 -33.46 -32.45 -9.59
CA ASP A 383 -32.35 -33.30 -10.06
C ASP A 383 -31.54 -32.67 -11.21
N ALA A 384 -31.46 -31.33 -11.25
CA ALA A 384 -30.63 -30.62 -12.20
C ALA A 384 -29.15 -31.01 -12.02
N LYS A 385 -28.45 -31.16 -13.16
CA LYS A 385 -27.01 -31.48 -13.15
C LYS A 385 -26.12 -30.25 -13.01
N THR A 386 -26.65 -29.08 -13.34
CA THR A 386 -25.95 -27.81 -13.31
C THR A 386 -26.84 -26.69 -12.79
N CYS A 387 -26.24 -25.71 -12.11
CA CYS A 387 -26.89 -24.50 -11.60
C CYS A 387 -25.81 -23.44 -11.36
N ALA A 388 -26.03 -22.23 -11.87
CA ALA A 388 -25.22 -21.03 -11.71
C ALA A 388 -23.75 -21.20 -12.13
N GLY A 389 -23.51 -22.07 -13.12
CA GLY A 389 -22.17 -22.42 -13.60
C GLY A 389 -21.47 -23.53 -12.80
N TYR A 390 -22.12 -24.09 -11.77
CA TYR A 390 -21.62 -25.22 -10.98
C TYR A 390 -22.25 -26.54 -11.46
N ASN A 391 -21.47 -27.61 -11.46
CA ASN A 391 -21.92 -28.99 -11.63
C ASN A 391 -22.11 -29.66 -10.26
N THR A 392 -22.80 -30.79 -10.24
CA THR A 392 -22.99 -31.60 -9.01
C THR A 392 -21.68 -32.10 -8.39
N GLU A 393 -20.58 -32.13 -9.13
CA GLU A 393 -19.26 -32.61 -8.71
C GLU A 393 -18.30 -31.48 -8.31
N ASP A 394 -18.70 -30.21 -8.41
CA ASP A 394 -17.83 -29.05 -8.16
C ASP A 394 -17.71 -28.71 -6.66
N VAL A 395 -17.52 -29.75 -5.84
CA VAL A 395 -17.51 -29.69 -4.37
C VAL A 395 -16.35 -28.82 -3.85
N ALA A 396 -15.18 -28.94 -4.48
CA ALA A 396 -14.01 -28.14 -4.12
C ALA A 396 -14.19 -26.65 -4.46
N LEU A 397 -14.85 -26.34 -5.59
CA LEU A 397 -15.14 -24.96 -5.99
C LEU A 397 -16.20 -24.32 -5.09
N ARG A 398 -17.23 -25.08 -4.71
CA ARG A 398 -18.20 -24.67 -3.69
C ARG A 398 -17.53 -24.31 -2.37
N ASP A 399 -16.63 -25.17 -1.90
CA ASP A 399 -16.00 -25.02 -0.58
C ASP A 399 -14.89 -23.97 -0.54
N ASP A 400 -14.28 -23.63 -1.68
CA ASP A 400 -13.32 -22.52 -1.78
C ASP A 400 -13.96 -21.19 -1.34
N LYS A 401 -15.21 -20.92 -1.76
CA LYS A 401 -15.97 -19.71 -1.37
C LYS A 401 -17.46 -19.98 -1.18
N ARG A 402 -17.83 -20.61 -0.06
CA ARG A 402 -19.21 -21.05 0.26
C ARG A 402 -20.26 -19.95 0.20
N THR A 403 -19.94 -18.74 0.65
CA THR A 403 -20.85 -17.58 0.59
C THR A 403 -21.13 -17.15 -0.84
N ASN A 404 -20.13 -17.22 -1.72
CA ASN A 404 -20.27 -16.82 -3.12
C ASN A 404 -21.07 -17.85 -3.90
N PHE A 405 -20.78 -19.13 -3.65
CA PHE A 405 -21.60 -20.22 -4.17
C PHE A 405 -23.09 -20.03 -3.81
N LEU A 406 -23.43 -19.77 -2.55
CA LEU A 406 -24.82 -19.55 -2.15
C LEU A 406 -25.46 -18.32 -2.80
N HIS A 407 -24.70 -17.22 -2.91
CA HIS A 407 -25.17 -16.04 -3.63
C HIS A 407 -25.49 -16.38 -5.10
N ASP A 408 -24.61 -17.12 -5.77
CA ASP A 408 -24.76 -17.50 -7.18
C ASP A 408 -26.00 -18.38 -7.39
N ILE A 409 -26.17 -19.41 -6.55
CA ILE A 409 -27.33 -20.31 -6.58
C ILE A 409 -28.64 -19.55 -6.35
N ALA A 410 -28.68 -18.65 -5.37
CA ALA A 410 -29.89 -17.87 -5.07
C ALA A 410 -30.17 -16.73 -6.08
N SER A 411 -29.16 -16.35 -6.87
CA SER A 411 -29.30 -15.34 -7.92
C SER A 411 -29.82 -15.91 -9.24
N GLU A 412 -29.52 -17.18 -9.53
CA GLU A 412 -30.03 -17.85 -10.72
C GLU A 412 -31.54 -18.12 -10.61
N VAL A 413 -32.27 -17.91 -11.72
CA VAL A 413 -33.67 -18.33 -11.87
C VAL A 413 -33.75 -19.15 -13.15
N PRO A 414 -34.27 -20.39 -13.14
CA PRO A 414 -34.68 -21.01 -14.38
C PRO A 414 -35.90 -20.24 -14.91
N PRO A 415 -35.97 -19.88 -16.20
CA PRO A 415 -37.17 -19.25 -16.75
C PRO A 415 -38.38 -20.18 -16.53
N PRO A 416 -39.58 -19.66 -16.19
CA PRO A 416 -40.77 -20.49 -16.10
C PRO A 416 -41.10 -21.14 -17.46
N PRO A 417 -41.80 -22.29 -17.50
CA PRO A 417 -42.01 -23.06 -18.74
C PRO A 417 -42.92 -22.40 -19.78
N SER A 418 -43.48 -21.22 -19.51
CA SER A 418 -44.34 -20.52 -20.44
C SER A 418 -44.05 -19.03 -20.41
N TRP A 419 -43.45 -18.54 -21.48
CA TRP A 419 -43.41 -17.13 -21.81
C TRP A 419 -44.84 -16.68 -22.14
N ASP A 420 -45.36 -15.72 -21.37
CA ASP A 420 -46.44 -14.87 -21.85
C ASP A 420 -46.10 -13.41 -21.52
N PHE A 421 -46.13 -12.57 -22.54
CA PHE A 421 -45.75 -11.16 -22.47
C PHE A 421 -46.88 -10.39 -21.77
N SER A 422 -46.76 -10.07 -20.47
CA SER A 422 -47.38 -8.87 -19.89
C SER A 422 -46.99 -8.57 -18.43
N CYS A 423 -46.71 -7.27 -18.21
CA CYS A 423 -46.70 -6.49 -16.97
C CYS A 423 -45.53 -6.57 -15.94
N PRO A 424 -44.98 -5.40 -15.54
CA PRO A 424 -43.96 -5.24 -14.50
C PRO A 424 -44.61 -5.07 -13.12
N GLY A 425 -44.25 -5.92 -12.16
CA GLY A 425 -44.65 -5.71 -10.77
C GLY A 425 -44.60 -6.97 -9.92
N ARG A 426 -43.69 -6.96 -8.93
CA ARG A 426 -43.51 -7.94 -7.84
C ARG A 426 -42.96 -9.31 -8.26
N ARG A 427 -41.63 -9.42 -8.20
CA ARG A 427 -40.90 -10.69 -8.17
C ARG A 427 -40.58 -11.02 -6.70
N THR A 428 -41.38 -11.86 -6.06
CA THR A 428 -41.06 -12.42 -4.74
C THR A 428 -40.91 -13.93 -4.89
N GLY A 429 -39.66 -14.41 -4.97
CA GLY A 429 -39.33 -15.82 -4.82
C GLY A 429 -38.62 -16.04 -3.48
N THR A 430 -38.98 -17.09 -2.76
CA THR A 430 -38.33 -17.50 -1.50
C THR A 430 -37.46 -18.72 -1.79
N PHE A 431 -36.17 -18.65 -1.45
CA PHE A 431 -35.22 -19.76 -1.62
C PHE A 431 -35.13 -20.58 -0.33
N ALA A 432 -35.04 -21.92 -0.42
CA ALA A 432 -34.86 -22.81 0.71
C ALA A 432 -33.58 -23.66 0.53
N ILE A 433 -32.67 -23.65 1.51
CA ILE A 433 -31.34 -24.31 1.47
C ILE A 433 -31.33 -25.49 2.44
N GLY A 434 -31.17 -26.72 1.99
CA GLY A 434 -30.96 -27.88 2.87
C GLY A 434 -29.51 -28.05 3.35
N CYS A 435 -29.26 -28.10 4.67
CA CYS A 435 -27.98 -28.52 5.27
C CYS A 435 -28.18 -29.77 6.15
N SER A 436 -27.42 -30.85 5.89
CA SER A 436 -27.39 -32.05 6.72
C SER A 436 -26.23 -31.99 7.70
N GLY A 437 -26.52 -32.28 8.97
CA GLY A 437 -25.53 -32.22 10.05
C GLY A 437 -24.66 -33.48 10.14
N ALA A 438 -23.36 -33.33 9.89
CA ALA A 438 -22.32 -34.12 10.56
C ALA A 438 -21.03 -33.29 10.65
N SER A 439 -20.74 -32.79 11.86
CA SER A 439 -19.49 -32.15 12.32
C SER A 439 -18.96 -30.93 11.53
N SER A 440 -19.52 -29.76 11.82
CA SER A 440 -18.74 -28.56 12.16
C SER A 440 -19.62 -27.57 12.93
N PRO A 441 -19.27 -27.20 14.17
CA PRO A 441 -19.87 -26.05 14.82
C PRO A 441 -19.19 -24.82 14.21
N GLU A 442 -19.95 -24.00 13.50
CA GLU A 442 -19.69 -22.62 13.05
C GLU A 442 -20.20 -22.45 11.61
N ILE A 443 -21.52 -22.21 11.52
CA ILE A 443 -22.18 -21.46 10.45
C ILE A 443 -22.73 -20.19 11.11
#